data_AF-R5M8N6-F1
#
_entry.id   AF-R5M8N6-F1
#
_cell.length_a   1.000
_cell.length_b   1.000
_cell.length_c   1.000
_cell.angle_alpha   90.00
_cell.angle_beta   90.00
_cell.angle_gamma   90.00
#
_symmetry.space_group_name_H-M   'P 1'
#
loop_
_entity.id
_entity.type
_entity.pdbx_description
1 polymer ?
#
loop_
_entity_poly.entity_id
_entity_poly.type
_entity_poly.pdbx_seq_one_letter_code
_entity_poly.pdbx_strand_id
1 'polypeptide(L)'
;MLKWYYEVGVFMLINSKEIGKNLKKIRIEKGLSQEQLAKKINYTRQNISKWENGISFPADDIIINKLSTILEISKEELLNSQKEKDILKNKKNIYYWLFGLLIILLLVLGIICYFILNQKIYKINIDGIFSGVYTSNFRERYLNLYTNGYIENLKGLYLYTVYNNEEKYILKTAENDINVYEKGDSYEYNLRYVFKCGLHLVLFYQDETYDKYDYYLNNDKADDTCDYEYVYKNNSVLENYGFVKDGFSYIYTFDNTKLIYNGYGYHLDLIDNETIESVETLGEFHFLYEKYNKSTGNQQDEIVEIKEEKDCIEEKCATYEDYAKFINFLTNVNR
;
A
#
# COMPACT_ATOMS: atom_id res chain seq x y z
N MET A 1 10.25 63.59 -17.11
CA MET A 1 9.50 64.74 -16.59
C MET A 1 7.98 64.54 -16.70
N LEU A 2 7.44 64.24 -17.89
CA LEU A 2 5.99 63.99 -18.10
C LEU A 2 5.44 62.76 -17.36
N LYS A 3 6.19 61.66 -17.29
CA LYS A 3 5.78 60.44 -16.56
C LYS A 3 5.62 60.68 -15.05
N TRP A 4 6.50 61.48 -14.47
CA TRP A 4 6.45 61.87 -13.06
C TRP A 4 5.25 62.77 -12.76
N TYR A 5 4.95 63.76 -13.62
CA TYR A 5 3.76 64.60 -13.48
C TYR A 5 2.45 63.80 -13.55
N TYR A 6 2.39 62.79 -14.42
CA TYR A 6 1.21 61.94 -14.56
C TYR A 6 1.03 61.00 -13.35
N GLU A 7 2.10 60.37 -12.89
CA GLU A 7 2.08 59.47 -11.73
C GLU A 7 1.79 60.22 -10.42
N VAL A 8 2.41 61.38 -10.21
CA VAL A 8 2.25 62.22 -9.02
C VAL A 8 0.90 62.95 -9.00
N GLY A 9 0.43 63.43 -10.14
CA GLY A 9 -0.87 64.08 -10.29
C GLY A 9 -2.04 63.12 -10.05
N VAL A 10 -1.97 61.90 -10.60
CA VAL A 10 -2.99 60.87 -10.38
C VAL A 10 -2.95 60.33 -8.95
N PHE A 11 -1.77 60.13 -8.37
CA PHE A 11 -1.60 59.71 -6.98
C PHE A 11 -2.21 60.71 -5.98
N MET A 12 -1.95 62.01 -6.18
CA MET A 12 -2.51 63.06 -5.30
C MET A 12 -4.03 63.18 -5.39
N LEU A 13 -4.63 62.90 -6.54
CA LEU A 13 -6.09 62.92 -6.70
C LEU A 13 -6.76 61.72 -6.00
N ILE A 14 -6.11 60.56 -5.97
CA ILE A 14 -6.66 59.34 -5.36
C ILE A 14 -6.55 59.36 -3.83
N ASN A 15 -5.53 60.02 -3.28
CA ASN A 15 -5.24 60.03 -1.83
C ASN A 15 -5.37 61.40 -1.14
N SER A 16 -5.92 62.43 -1.81
CA SER A 16 -5.99 63.83 -1.32
C SER A 16 -6.58 63.97 0.10
N LYS A 17 -7.58 63.17 0.44
CA LYS A 17 -8.26 63.18 1.75
C LYS A 17 -7.38 62.66 2.88
N GLU A 18 -6.56 61.67 2.61
CA GLU A 18 -5.69 61.07 3.62
C GLU A 18 -4.42 61.91 3.81
N ILE A 19 -3.87 62.43 2.71
CA ILE A 19 -2.78 63.43 2.72
C ILE A 19 -3.22 64.69 3.48
N GLY A 20 -4.44 65.18 3.22
CA GLY A 20 -5.01 66.34 3.91
C GLY A 20 -5.13 66.15 5.42
N LYS A 21 -5.61 65.00 5.86
CA LYS A 21 -5.66 64.65 7.29
C LYS A 21 -4.27 64.61 7.92
N ASN A 22 -3.29 64.05 7.21
CA ASN A 22 -1.91 63.97 7.67
C ASN A 22 -1.30 65.37 7.80
N LEU A 23 -1.46 66.23 6.79
CA LEU A 23 -1.06 67.64 6.83
C LEU A 23 -1.67 68.36 8.04
N LYS A 24 -2.97 68.16 8.30
CA LYS A 24 -3.66 68.75 9.46
C LYS A 24 -3.05 68.29 10.78
N LYS A 25 -2.80 66.98 10.90
CA LYS A 25 -2.20 66.37 12.09
C LYS A 25 -0.83 66.98 12.38
N ILE A 26 0.09 66.93 11.41
CA ILE A 26 1.46 67.41 11.56
C ILE A 26 1.48 68.93 11.83
N ARG A 27 0.62 69.71 11.15
CA ARG A 27 0.50 71.15 11.42
C ARG A 27 0.15 71.43 12.89
N ILE A 28 -0.82 70.68 13.43
CA ILE A 28 -1.25 70.82 14.83
C ILE A 28 -0.12 70.41 15.78
N GLU A 29 0.59 69.32 15.49
CA GLU A 29 1.75 68.87 16.27
C GLU A 29 2.89 69.91 16.29
N LYS A 30 3.07 70.67 15.21
CA LYS A 30 4.00 71.82 15.13
C LYS A 30 3.45 73.11 15.73
N GLY A 31 2.25 73.09 16.34
CA GLY A 31 1.64 74.24 17.00
C GLY A 31 1.23 75.38 16.06
N LEU A 32 1.11 75.12 14.75
CA LEU A 32 0.76 76.14 13.76
C LEU A 32 -0.75 76.20 13.54
N SER A 33 -1.33 77.38 13.40
CA SER A 33 -2.68 77.57 12.87
C SER A 33 -2.69 77.47 11.34
N GLN A 34 -3.87 77.25 10.73
CA GLN A 34 -3.99 77.25 9.26
C GLN A 34 -3.50 78.57 8.64
N GLU A 35 -3.77 79.70 9.30
CA GLU A 35 -3.32 81.03 8.90
C GLU A 35 -1.79 81.17 8.96
N GLN A 36 -1.17 80.67 10.03
CA GLN A 36 0.28 80.71 10.20
C GLN A 36 1.00 79.83 9.16
N LEU A 37 0.48 78.63 8.88
CA LEU A 37 1.04 77.79 7.83
C LEU A 37 0.88 78.44 6.46
N ALA A 38 -0.31 78.98 6.16
CA ALA A 38 -0.60 79.66 4.90
C ALA A 38 0.37 80.81 4.61
N LYS A 39 0.63 81.66 5.62
CA LYS A 39 1.61 82.75 5.54
C LYS A 39 3.02 82.26 5.24
N LYS A 40 3.47 81.18 5.89
CA LYS A 40 4.83 80.64 5.72
C LYS A 40 5.07 80.07 4.31
N ILE A 41 4.03 79.60 3.61
CA ILE A 41 4.14 79.07 2.24
C ILE A 41 3.63 80.04 1.16
N ASN A 42 3.20 81.24 1.53
CA ASN A 42 2.57 82.24 0.63
C ASN A 42 1.28 81.75 -0.05
N TYR A 43 0.38 81.15 0.74
CA TYR A 43 -0.98 80.77 0.33
C TYR A 43 -2.03 81.40 1.24
N THR A 44 -3.31 81.25 0.89
CA THR A 44 -4.42 81.68 1.75
C THR A 44 -4.81 80.58 2.73
N ARG A 45 -5.43 80.96 3.85
CA ARG A 45 -6.02 79.99 4.80
C ARG A 45 -7.06 79.08 4.13
N GLN A 46 -7.81 79.60 3.16
CA GLN A 46 -8.80 78.83 2.41
C GLN A 46 -8.13 77.70 1.62
N ASN A 47 -6.93 77.92 1.07
CA ASN A 47 -6.15 76.86 0.42
C ASN A 47 -5.77 75.77 1.41
N ILE A 48 -5.21 76.11 2.57
CA ILE A 48 -4.86 75.12 3.61
C ILE A 48 -6.09 74.33 4.05
N SER A 49 -7.24 75.00 4.26
CA SER A 49 -8.49 74.33 4.62
C SER A 49 -8.94 73.34 3.53
N LYS A 50 -8.88 73.73 2.25
CA LYS A 50 -9.21 72.83 1.14
C LYS A 50 -8.25 71.64 1.08
N TRP A 51 -6.97 71.85 1.39
CA TRP A 51 -5.97 70.78 1.44
C TRP A 51 -6.22 69.81 2.58
N GLU A 52 -6.44 70.32 3.79
CA GLU A 52 -6.70 69.49 4.97
C GLU A 52 -7.99 68.67 4.87
N ASN A 53 -8.98 69.16 4.11
CA ASN A 53 -10.23 68.46 3.87
C ASN A 53 -10.20 67.56 2.62
N GLY A 54 -9.08 67.49 1.90
CA GLY A 54 -8.92 66.67 0.69
C GLY A 54 -9.66 67.17 -0.55
N ILE A 55 -10.13 68.41 -0.54
CA ILE A 55 -10.86 69.04 -1.66
C ILE A 55 -9.91 69.34 -2.83
N SER A 56 -8.65 69.65 -2.51
CA SER A 56 -7.57 69.85 -3.48
C SER A 56 -6.24 69.59 -2.77
N PHE A 57 -5.14 69.41 -3.48
CA PHE A 57 -3.80 69.40 -2.88
C PHE A 57 -2.84 70.00 -3.91
N PRO A 58 -1.77 70.73 -3.52
CA PRO A 58 -0.87 71.35 -4.49
C PRO A 58 -0.15 70.26 -5.30
N ALA A 59 -0.30 70.29 -6.63
CA ALA A 59 0.44 69.41 -7.54
C ALA A 59 1.90 69.88 -7.76
N ASP A 60 2.25 71.05 -7.25
CA ASP A 60 3.55 71.69 -7.42
C ASP A 60 4.56 71.15 -6.38
N ASP A 61 5.60 70.48 -6.87
CA ASP A 61 6.69 69.92 -6.07
C ASP A 61 7.39 70.99 -5.22
N ILE A 62 7.46 72.23 -5.68
CA ILE A 62 8.06 73.35 -4.94
C ILE A 62 7.25 73.62 -3.67
N ILE A 63 5.93 73.54 -3.74
CA ILE A 63 5.05 73.74 -2.59
C ILE A 63 5.11 72.55 -1.64
N ILE A 64 5.16 71.33 -2.18
CA ILE A 64 5.35 70.11 -1.38
C ILE A 64 6.68 70.15 -0.63
N ASN A 65 7.77 70.58 -1.29
CA ASN A 65 9.08 70.82 -0.67
C ASN A 65 8.99 71.84 0.46
N LYS A 66 8.34 72.99 0.22
CA LYS A 66 8.19 74.03 1.25
C LYS A 66 7.40 73.54 2.46
N LEU A 67 6.32 72.81 2.23
CA LEU A 67 5.53 72.17 3.29
C LEU A 67 6.40 71.21 4.10
N SER A 68 7.16 70.32 3.45
CA SER A 68 8.06 69.40 4.15
C SER A 68 9.13 70.12 4.99
N THR A 69 9.70 71.21 4.48
CA THR A 69 10.70 72.00 5.21
C THR A 69 10.10 72.72 6.42
N ILE A 70 8.94 73.36 6.28
CA ILE A 70 8.29 74.09 7.38
C ILE A 70 7.78 73.14 8.47
N LEU A 71 7.33 71.96 8.07
CA LEU A 71 6.82 70.93 8.97
C LEU A 71 7.93 69.98 9.47
N GLU A 72 9.18 70.18 9.04
CA GLU A 72 10.36 69.41 9.46
C GLU A 72 10.16 67.89 9.34
N ILE A 73 9.58 67.45 8.22
CA ILE A 73 9.35 66.04 7.88
C ILE A 73 9.79 65.77 6.46
N SER A 74 9.94 64.51 6.06
CA SER A 74 10.20 64.19 4.66
C SER A 74 8.94 64.36 3.80
N LYS A 75 9.10 64.57 2.49
CA LYS A 75 7.96 64.55 1.55
C LYS A 75 7.17 63.25 1.64
N GLU A 76 7.89 62.14 1.79
CA GLU A 76 7.30 60.80 1.90
C GLU A 76 6.45 60.69 3.17
N GLU A 77 6.86 61.32 4.27
CA GLU A 77 6.10 61.35 5.51
C GLU A 77 4.91 62.30 5.44
N LEU A 78 4.98 63.38 4.66
CA LEU A 78 3.85 64.27 4.39
C LEU A 78 2.80 63.58 3.53
N LEU A 79 3.24 62.86 2.49
CA LEU A 79 2.39 62.25 1.47
C LEU A 79 1.87 60.85 1.84
N ASN A 80 2.55 60.09 2.71
CA ASN A 80 2.10 58.77 3.15
C ASN A 80 1.57 58.87 4.58
N SER A 81 0.30 58.52 4.80
CA SER A 81 -0.24 58.49 6.16
C SER A 81 0.26 57.27 6.94
N GLN A 82 0.34 57.39 8.28
CA GLN A 82 0.63 56.26 9.16
C GLN A 82 -0.33 55.09 8.92
N LYS A 83 -1.60 55.39 8.59
CA LYS A 83 -2.63 54.41 8.27
C LYS A 83 -2.29 53.61 7.01
N GLU A 84 -1.70 54.24 6.00
CA GLU A 84 -1.26 53.56 4.78
C GLU A 84 -0.06 52.64 5.03
N LYS A 85 0.89 53.06 5.89
CA LYS A 85 1.97 52.19 6.37
C LYS A 85 1.45 50.97 7.13
N ASP A 86 0.44 51.15 7.98
CA ASP A 86 -0.18 50.05 8.73
C ASP A 86 -0.96 49.08 7.81
N ILE A 87 -1.66 49.60 6.80
CA ILE A 87 -2.33 48.79 5.77
C ILE A 87 -1.32 47.98 4.97
N LEU A 88 -0.20 48.59 4.55
CA LEU A 88 0.87 47.91 3.82
C LEU A 88 1.54 46.83 4.68
N LYS A 89 1.77 47.11 5.97
CA LYS A 89 2.31 46.14 6.93
C LYS A 89 1.36 44.96 7.12
N ASN A 90 0.06 45.21 7.28
CA ASN A 90 -0.95 44.15 7.38
C ASN A 90 -1.06 43.33 6.10
N LYS A 91 -0.99 43.95 4.92
CA LYS A 91 -0.94 43.24 3.63
C LYS A 91 0.29 42.33 3.55
N LYS A 92 1.49 42.83 3.89
CA LYS A 92 2.72 42.01 3.93
C LYS A 92 2.58 40.83 4.89
N ASN A 93 2.02 41.05 6.08
CA ASN A 93 1.75 39.97 7.03
C ASN A 93 0.81 38.90 6.46
N ILE A 94 -0.26 39.31 5.75
CA ILE A 94 -1.15 38.38 5.05
C ILE A 94 -0.39 37.58 3.98
N TYR A 95 0.47 38.22 3.18
CA TYR A 95 1.26 37.49 2.18
C TYR A 95 2.23 36.49 2.82
N TYR A 96 2.89 36.84 3.93
CA TYR A 96 3.74 35.89 4.66
C TYR A 96 2.94 34.71 5.22
N TRP A 97 1.73 34.96 5.72
CA TRP A 97 0.86 33.91 6.24
C TRP A 97 0.36 32.99 5.11
N LEU A 98 -0.06 33.54 3.98
CA LEU A 98 -0.45 32.78 2.78
C LEU A 98 0.73 31.96 2.23
N PHE A 99 1.93 32.53 2.21
CA PHE A 99 3.13 31.83 1.78
C PHE A 99 3.49 30.67 2.73
N GLY A 100 3.36 30.87 4.04
CA GLY A 100 3.51 29.80 5.02
C GLY A 100 2.52 28.66 4.83
N LEU A 101 1.23 28.98 4.59
CA LEU A 101 0.21 27.98 4.27
C LEU A 101 0.52 27.20 2.98
N LEU A 102 1.02 27.89 1.94
CA LEU A 102 1.42 27.24 0.70
C LEU A 102 2.55 26.24 0.92
N ILE A 103 3.55 26.58 1.73
CA ILE A 103 4.65 25.66 2.07
C ILE A 103 4.12 24.43 2.81
N ILE A 104 3.26 24.63 3.81
CA ILE A 104 2.65 23.52 4.56
C ILE A 104 1.85 22.61 3.62
N LEU A 105 1.06 23.18 2.71
CA LEU A 105 0.32 22.42 1.71
C LEU A 105 1.26 21.58 0.82
N LEU A 106 2.35 22.17 0.34
CA LEU A 106 3.33 21.46 -0.49
C LEU A 106 4.03 20.32 0.28
N LEU A 107 4.33 20.52 1.57
CA LEU A 107 4.89 19.46 2.42
C LEU A 107 3.91 18.30 2.61
N VAL A 108 2.63 18.61 2.86
CA VAL A 108 1.57 17.59 2.99
C VAL A 108 1.40 16.81 1.69
N LEU A 109 1.37 17.51 0.55
CA LEU A 109 1.30 16.87 -0.77
C LEU A 109 2.53 16.00 -1.04
N GLY A 110 3.73 16.45 -0.64
CA GLY A 110 4.96 15.67 -0.73
C GLY A 110 4.91 14.37 0.07
N ILE A 111 4.38 14.42 1.30
CA ILE A 111 4.20 13.24 2.16
C ILE A 111 3.21 12.26 1.52
N ILE A 112 2.06 12.75 1.05
CA ILE A 112 1.05 11.91 0.38
C ILE A 112 1.66 11.25 -0.87
N CYS A 113 2.38 12.03 -1.69
CA CYS A 113 3.06 11.53 -2.88
C CYS A 113 4.10 10.46 -2.54
N TYR A 114 4.91 10.67 -1.49
CA TYR A 114 5.87 9.67 -1.00
C TYR A 114 5.21 8.35 -0.62
N PHE A 115 4.06 8.37 0.07
CA PHE A 115 3.32 7.15 0.40
C PHE A 115 2.76 6.43 -0.83
N ILE A 116 2.26 7.18 -1.82
CA ILE A 116 1.76 6.60 -3.08
C ILE A 116 2.90 5.98 -3.89
N LEU A 117 4.03 6.67 -4.00
CA LEU A 117 5.19 6.21 -4.79
C LEU A 117 5.90 5.00 -4.18
N ASN A 118 5.82 4.82 -2.86
CA ASN A 118 6.44 3.69 -2.18
C ASN A 118 5.57 2.43 -2.14
N GLN A 119 4.36 2.47 -2.70
CA GLN A 119 3.54 1.26 -2.85
C GLN A 119 4.18 0.36 -3.91
N LYS A 120 4.61 -0.84 -3.50
CA LYS A 120 5.17 -1.81 -4.44
C LYS A 120 4.04 -2.68 -5.00
N ILE A 121 3.82 -2.54 -6.31
CA ILE A 121 2.83 -3.30 -7.06
C ILE A 121 3.58 -4.17 -8.06
N TYR A 122 3.29 -5.47 -8.03
CA TYR A 122 3.90 -6.44 -8.90
C TYR A 122 2.84 -7.08 -9.78
N LYS A 123 3.11 -7.12 -11.08
CA LYS A 123 2.29 -7.84 -12.04
C LYS A 123 2.77 -9.29 -12.08
N ILE A 124 1.87 -10.22 -11.86
CA ILE A 124 2.13 -11.65 -11.94
C ILE A 124 1.58 -12.14 -13.27
N ASN A 125 2.39 -12.88 -14.03
CA ASN A 125 1.94 -13.59 -15.22
C ASN A 125 2.54 -15.00 -15.17
N ILE A 126 1.69 -16.01 -15.23
CA ILE A 126 2.06 -17.41 -15.12
C ILE A 126 1.72 -18.08 -16.44
N ASP A 127 2.71 -18.20 -17.32
CA ASP A 127 2.64 -18.87 -18.62
C ASP A 127 1.39 -18.57 -19.45
N GLY A 128 0.85 -17.36 -19.33
CA GLY A 128 -0.39 -16.96 -19.99
C GLY A 128 -1.68 -17.59 -19.45
N ILE A 129 -1.62 -18.43 -18.41
CA ILE A 129 -2.78 -19.05 -17.76
C ILE A 129 -3.36 -18.10 -16.71
N PHE A 130 -2.50 -17.61 -15.79
CA PHE A 130 -2.90 -16.67 -14.75
C PHE A 130 -2.28 -15.31 -14.97
N SER A 131 -3.06 -14.28 -14.68
CA SER A 131 -2.63 -12.90 -14.58
C SER A 131 -3.03 -12.37 -13.22
N GLY A 132 -2.22 -11.49 -12.66
CA GLY A 132 -2.49 -11.02 -11.31
C GLY A 132 -1.73 -9.78 -10.91
N VAL A 133 -2.14 -9.27 -9.75
CA VAL A 133 -1.50 -8.13 -9.10
C VAL A 133 -1.27 -8.49 -7.64
N TYR A 134 -0.01 -8.36 -7.21
CA TYR A 134 0.37 -8.43 -5.82
C TYR A 134 0.79 -7.05 -5.34
N THR A 135 0.20 -6.57 -4.25
CA THR A 135 0.59 -5.31 -3.62
C THR A 135 1.22 -5.59 -2.26
N SER A 136 2.36 -4.93 -2.01
CA SER A 136 3.14 -5.13 -0.80
C SER A 136 3.25 -3.81 -0.04
N ASN A 137 2.47 -3.68 1.04
CA ASN A 137 2.69 -2.69 2.10
C ASN A 137 3.00 -3.41 3.41
N PHE A 138 3.69 -2.71 4.34
CA PHE A 138 4.08 -3.30 5.62
C PHE A 138 2.90 -3.76 6.48
N ARG A 139 1.72 -3.14 6.32
CA ARG A 139 0.53 -3.43 7.13
C ARG A 139 -0.55 -4.24 6.42
N GLU A 140 -0.60 -4.21 5.10
CA GLU A 140 -1.68 -4.84 4.34
C GLU A 140 -1.08 -5.38 3.06
N ARG A 141 -1.33 -6.66 2.77
CA ARG A 141 -0.89 -7.32 1.55
C ARG A 141 -2.08 -7.91 0.84
N TYR A 142 -2.03 -7.83 -0.47
CA TYR A 142 -3.14 -8.22 -1.30
C TYR A 142 -2.62 -8.97 -2.51
N LEU A 143 -3.27 -10.10 -2.79
CA LEU A 143 -2.96 -10.95 -3.92
C LEU A 143 -4.26 -11.22 -4.68
N ASN A 144 -4.29 -10.75 -5.93
CA ASN A 144 -5.30 -11.15 -6.90
C ASN A 144 -4.64 -11.95 -7.99
N LEU A 145 -5.16 -13.14 -8.23
CA LEU A 145 -4.84 -13.95 -9.38
C LEU A 145 -6.16 -14.29 -10.06
N TYR A 146 -6.21 -14.07 -11.35
CA TYR A 146 -7.35 -14.40 -12.18
C TYR A 146 -6.87 -15.20 -13.37
N THR A 147 -7.70 -16.12 -13.81
CA THR A 147 -7.41 -16.90 -15.01
C THR A 147 -7.65 -16.07 -16.26
N ASN A 148 -6.83 -16.29 -17.30
CA ASN A 148 -7.03 -15.70 -18.62
C ASN A 148 -8.07 -16.49 -19.46
N GLY A 149 -8.83 -17.40 -18.84
CA GLY A 149 -9.81 -18.26 -19.49
C GLY A 149 -10.26 -19.42 -18.60
N TYR A 150 -11.18 -20.24 -19.10
CA TYR A 150 -11.60 -21.45 -18.40
C TYR A 150 -10.50 -22.52 -18.47
N ILE A 151 -10.21 -23.15 -17.33
CA ILE A 151 -9.31 -24.29 -17.23
C ILE A 151 -10.17 -25.56 -17.23
N GLU A 152 -10.09 -26.36 -18.31
CA GLU A 152 -10.81 -27.62 -18.41
C GLU A 152 -10.33 -28.64 -17.39
N ASN A 153 -11.26 -29.43 -16.86
CA ASN A 153 -11.00 -30.53 -15.92
C ASN A 153 -10.25 -30.12 -14.64
N LEU A 154 -10.30 -28.86 -14.22
CA LEU A 154 -9.69 -28.45 -12.95
C LEU A 154 -10.44 -29.09 -11.77
N LYS A 155 -9.73 -29.82 -10.94
CA LYS A 155 -10.19 -30.39 -9.66
C LYS A 155 -9.95 -29.44 -8.50
N GLY A 156 -8.83 -28.73 -8.55
CA GLY A 156 -8.52 -27.71 -7.56
C GLY A 156 -7.19 -27.05 -7.83
N LEU A 157 -6.90 -26.05 -7.02
CA LEU A 157 -5.61 -25.39 -7.02
C LEU A 157 -5.13 -25.18 -5.60
N TYR A 158 -3.81 -25.07 -5.51
CA TYR A 158 -3.09 -24.87 -4.29
C TYR A 158 -2.06 -23.77 -4.47
N LEU A 159 -2.07 -22.82 -3.54
CA LEU A 159 -1.21 -21.66 -3.53
C LEU A 159 -0.44 -21.59 -2.21
N TYR A 160 0.88 -21.48 -2.30
CA TYR A 160 1.74 -21.43 -1.13
C TYR A 160 3.02 -20.64 -1.39
N THR A 161 3.76 -20.39 -0.32
CA THR A 161 5.12 -19.84 -0.32
C THR A 161 5.97 -20.67 0.62
N VAL A 162 7.30 -20.63 0.50
CA VAL A 162 8.20 -21.39 1.38
C VAL A 162 8.88 -20.45 2.35
N TYR A 163 8.87 -20.75 3.65
CA TYR A 163 9.62 -19.96 4.62
C TYR A 163 10.15 -20.84 5.74
N ASN A 164 11.44 -20.72 6.04
CA ASN A 164 12.20 -21.61 6.94
C ASN A 164 12.03 -23.08 6.56
N ASN A 165 12.10 -23.40 5.26
CA ASN A 165 11.97 -24.77 4.75
C ASN A 165 10.62 -25.43 5.07
N GLU A 166 9.59 -24.61 5.29
CA GLU A 166 8.22 -25.08 5.49
C GLU A 166 7.31 -24.41 4.49
N GLU A 167 6.39 -25.19 3.91
CA GLU A 167 5.30 -24.62 3.13
C GLU A 167 4.38 -23.80 4.03
N LYS A 168 4.13 -22.58 3.58
CA LYS A 168 3.20 -21.64 4.19
C LYS A 168 2.03 -21.50 3.24
N TYR A 169 0.97 -22.24 3.56
CA TYR A 169 -0.30 -22.21 2.84
C TYR A 169 -0.81 -20.78 2.71
N ILE A 170 -1.19 -20.41 1.49
CA ILE A 170 -1.89 -19.16 1.20
C ILE A 170 -3.35 -19.49 0.91
N LEU A 171 -3.63 -20.40 -0.01
CA LEU A 171 -5.01 -20.78 -0.31
C LEU A 171 -5.07 -22.17 -0.96
N LYS A 172 -6.16 -22.90 -0.69
CA LYS A 172 -6.58 -24.06 -1.45
C LYS A 172 -8.04 -23.86 -1.85
N THR A 173 -8.35 -23.95 -3.13
CA THR A 173 -9.72 -23.75 -3.63
C THR A 173 -9.95 -24.51 -4.94
N ALA A 174 -11.21 -24.73 -5.31
CA ALA A 174 -11.59 -25.23 -6.63
C ALA A 174 -11.94 -24.09 -7.61
N GLU A 175 -11.90 -22.85 -7.15
CA GLU A 175 -12.24 -21.67 -7.95
C GLU A 175 -11.05 -21.14 -8.74
N ASN A 176 -11.24 -20.92 -10.03
CA ASN A 176 -10.22 -20.40 -10.92
C ASN A 176 -9.64 -19.04 -10.46
N ASP A 177 -10.46 -18.18 -9.86
CA ASP A 177 -10.02 -16.85 -9.46
C ASP A 177 -9.76 -16.79 -7.95
N ILE A 178 -8.65 -16.16 -7.58
CA ILE A 178 -8.12 -16.12 -6.21
C ILE A 178 -7.99 -14.66 -5.79
N ASN A 179 -8.68 -14.31 -4.71
CA ASN A 179 -8.55 -13.00 -4.08
C ASN A 179 -8.23 -13.20 -2.60
N VAL A 180 -7.00 -12.86 -2.21
CA VAL A 180 -6.50 -13.05 -0.84
C VAL A 180 -6.05 -11.72 -0.27
N TYR A 181 -6.47 -11.44 0.97
CA TYR A 181 -6.15 -10.23 1.69
C TYR A 181 -5.58 -10.56 3.07
N GLU A 182 -4.32 -10.18 3.30
CA GLU A 182 -3.64 -10.30 4.60
C GLU A 182 -3.63 -8.92 5.27
N LYS A 183 -4.31 -8.80 6.42
CA LYS A 183 -4.38 -7.57 7.21
C LYS A 183 -3.50 -7.66 8.47
N GLY A 184 -2.57 -6.72 8.62
CA GLY A 184 -1.82 -6.49 9.85
C GLY A 184 -1.02 -7.70 10.32
N ASP A 185 -1.12 -8.00 11.62
CA ASP A 185 -0.52 -9.17 12.28
C ASP A 185 -1.38 -10.45 12.14
N SER A 186 -2.35 -10.48 11.22
CA SER A 186 -3.12 -11.70 10.93
C SER A 186 -2.20 -12.75 10.30
N TYR A 187 -2.25 -13.96 10.84
CA TYR A 187 -1.54 -15.13 10.33
C TYR A 187 -2.42 -15.98 9.39
N GLU A 188 -3.63 -15.51 9.06
CA GLU A 188 -4.60 -16.28 8.27
C GLU A 188 -4.02 -16.64 6.89
N TYR A 189 -3.28 -15.72 6.27
CA TYR A 189 -2.68 -15.90 4.95
C TYR A 189 -1.22 -15.46 4.95
N ASN A 190 -0.33 -16.29 4.42
CA ASN A 190 1.12 -16.10 4.50
C ASN A 190 1.70 -15.16 3.40
N LEU A 191 0.97 -14.12 2.99
CA LEU A 191 1.36 -13.23 1.88
C LEU A 191 2.63 -12.40 2.19
N ARG A 192 3.06 -12.34 3.44
CA ARG A 192 4.30 -11.67 3.86
C ARG A 192 5.57 -12.30 3.33
N TYR A 193 5.55 -13.60 3.11
CA TYR A 193 6.71 -14.34 2.63
C TYR A 193 6.75 -14.41 1.11
N VAL A 194 5.61 -14.21 0.44
CA VAL A 194 5.51 -14.21 -1.03
C VAL A 194 6.50 -13.25 -1.69
N PHE A 195 6.69 -12.06 -1.12
CA PHE A 195 7.69 -11.11 -1.65
C PHE A 195 9.15 -11.61 -1.53
N LYS A 196 9.45 -12.39 -0.48
CA LYS A 196 10.80 -12.89 -0.19
C LYS A 196 11.11 -14.21 -0.89
N CYS A 197 10.16 -15.13 -0.85
CA CYS A 197 10.34 -16.54 -1.17
C CYS A 197 9.50 -16.99 -2.36
N GLY A 198 8.90 -16.03 -3.08
CA GLY A 198 8.07 -16.32 -4.23
C GLY A 198 6.73 -16.95 -3.88
N LEU A 199 6.00 -17.23 -4.95
CA LEU A 199 4.66 -17.76 -4.96
C LEU A 199 4.67 -19.03 -5.79
N HIS A 200 4.09 -20.10 -5.26
CA HIS A 200 3.98 -21.39 -5.90
C HIS A 200 2.52 -21.71 -6.13
N LEU A 201 2.18 -22.04 -7.37
CA LEU A 201 0.83 -22.44 -7.79
C LEU A 201 0.88 -23.88 -8.30
N VAL A 202 0.00 -24.72 -7.77
CA VAL A 202 -0.22 -26.09 -8.25
C VAL A 202 -1.67 -26.21 -8.70
N LEU A 203 -1.88 -26.71 -9.91
CA LEU A 203 -3.19 -26.98 -10.49
C LEU A 203 -3.39 -28.49 -10.51
N PHE A 204 -4.47 -28.97 -9.94
CA PHE A 204 -4.85 -30.39 -9.93
C PHE A 204 -6.01 -30.61 -10.89
N TYR A 205 -5.94 -31.67 -11.68
CA TYR A 205 -6.98 -32.02 -12.64
C TYR A 205 -7.78 -33.25 -12.20
N GLN A 206 -8.95 -33.44 -12.82
CA GLN A 206 -9.86 -34.55 -12.51
C GLN A 206 -9.28 -35.93 -12.90
N ASP A 207 -8.33 -35.96 -13.83
CA ASP A 207 -7.61 -37.17 -14.27
C ASP A 207 -6.37 -37.49 -13.41
N GLU A 208 -6.27 -36.89 -12.23
CA GLU A 208 -5.18 -37.04 -11.26
C GLU A 208 -3.83 -36.43 -11.71
N THR A 209 -3.78 -35.77 -12.87
CA THR A 209 -2.58 -35.01 -13.29
C THR A 209 -2.50 -33.64 -12.59
N TYR A 210 -1.33 -33.01 -12.65
CA TYR A 210 -1.15 -31.66 -12.12
C TYR A 210 -0.10 -30.87 -12.89
N ASP A 211 -0.23 -29.54 -12.84
CA ASP A 211 0.79 -28.59 -13.31
C ASP A 211 1.29 -27.75 -12.14
N LYS A 212 2.57 -27.35 -12.15
CA LYS A 212 3.15 -26.44 -11.16
C LYS A 212 3.87 -25.28 -11.80
N TYR A 213 3.69 -24.12 -11.20
CA TYR A 213 4.30 -22.87 -11.61
C TYR A 213 4.93 -22.15 -10.42
N ASP A 214 6.20 -21.78 -10.58
CA ASP A 214 6.99 -21.06 -9.58
C ASP A 214 7.19 -19.61 -10.02
N TYR A 215 6.85 -18.67 -9.14
CA TYR A 215 6.89 -17.26 -9.46
C TYR A 215 7.65 -16.45 -8.41
N TYR A 216 8.75 -15.84 -8.82
CA TYR A 216 9.61 -15.04 -7.95
C TYR A 216 9.39 -13.55 -8.22
N LEU A 217 8.83 -12.86 -7.21
CA LEU A 217 8.54 -11.43 -7.26
C LEU A 217 9.80 -10.56 -7.15
N ASN A 218 10.89 -11.13 -6.63
CA ASN A 218 12.14 -10.42 -6.39
C ASN A 218 13.29 -11.24 -7.00
N ASN A 219 13.61 -10.94 -8.27
CA ASN A 219 14.61 -11.70 -9.04
C ASN A 219 16.04 -11.64 -8.48
N ASP A 220 16.33 -10.75 -7.52
CA ASP A 220 17.71 -10.50 -7.09
C ASP A 220 18.13 -11.16 -5.78
N LYS A 221 17.21 -11.65 -4.93
CA LYS A 221 17.55 -12.28 -3.63
C LYS A 221 16.42 -13.20 -3.15
N ALA A 222 16.50 -14.49 -3.47
CA ALA A 222 15.94 -15.48 -2.56
C ALA A 222 16.71 -15.34 -1.23
N ASP A 223 15.98 -15.09 -0.15
CA ASP A 223 16.53 -15.07 1.22
C ASP A 223 16.96 -16.52 1.55
N ASP A 224 18.08 -16.73 2.25
CA ASP A 224 18.55 -18.08 2.63
C ASP A 224 17.50 -18.84 3.46
N THR A 225 16.53 -18.12 4.05
CA THR A 225 15.37 -18.70 4.73
C THR A 225 14.29 -19.25 3.79
N CYS A 226 14.39 -18.98 2.50
CA CYS A 226 13.49 -19.47 1.46
C CYS A 226 14.00 -20.77 0.82
N ASP A 227 14.94 -21.46 1.47
CA ASP A 227 15.73 -22.53 0.88
C ASP A 227 14.86 -23.62 0.25
N TYR A 228 14.84 -23.63 -1.08
CA TYR A 228 14.09 -24.59 -1.89
C TYR A 228 14.70 -25.99 -1.82
N GLU A 229 15.96 -26.09 -1.37
CA GLU A 229 16.76 -27.31 -1.40
C GLU A 229 16.31 -28.34 -0.34
N TYR A 230 15.49 -27.93 0.64
CA TYR A 230 15.12 -28.78 1.79
C TYR A 230 13.66 -29.23 1.87
N VAL A 231 12.74 -28.68 1.05
CA VAL A 231 11.30 -29.03 1.16
C VAL A 231 10.91 -30.26 0.35
N TYR A 232 11.75 -30.70 -0.57
CA TYR A 232 11.56 -31.97 -1.26
C TYR A 232 12.64 -32.91 -0.78
N LYS A 233 12.43 -33.57 0.38
CA LYS A 233 13.16 -34.80 0.68
C LYS A 233 12.92 -35.71 -0.54
N ASN A 234 13.91 -35.79 -1.42
CA ASN A 234 13.94 -36.80 -2.45
C ASN A 234 14.04 -38.10 -1.68
N ASN A 235 12.88 -38.70 -1.42
CA ASN A 235 12.75 -39.87 -0.60
C ASN A 235 13.11 -41.09 -1.46
N SER A 236 14.37 -41.13 -1.91
CA SER A 236 14.96 -42.26 -2.62
C SER A 236 14.84 -43.57 -1.82
N VAL A 237 14.58 -43.48 -0.50
CA VAL A 237 14.25 -44.64 0.32
C VAL A 237 12.94 -45.28 -0.13
N LEU A 238 11.89 -44.50 -0.43
CA LEU A 238 10.61 -45.06 -0.92
C LEU A 238 10.74 -45.74 -2.28
N GLU A 239 11.64 -45.29 -3.15
CA GLU A 239 11.93 -45.97 -4.42
C GLU A 239 12.46 -47.40 -4.18
N ASN A 240 13.22 -47.63 -3.10
CA ASN A 240 13.66 -48.99 -2.70
C ASN A 240 12.49 -49.89 -2.25
N TYR A 241 11.37 -49.29 -1.86
CA TYR A 241 10.14 -49.96 -1.45
C TYR A 241 9.10 -50.02 -2.59
N GLY A 242 9.53 -49.78 -3.84
CA GLY A 242 8.70 -49.95 -5.03
C GLY A 242 7.80 -48.76 -5.36
N PHE A 243 7.90 -47.64 -4.63
CA PHE A 243 7.20 -46.42 -5.00
C PHE A 243 7.77 -45.85 -6.30
N VAL A 244 6.88 -45.52 -7.22
CA VAL A 244 7.21 -44.80 -8.44
C VAL A 244 6.98 -43.32 -8.18
N LYS A 245 8.00 -42.51 -8.47
CA LYS A 245 7.88 -41.06 -8.43
C LYS A 245 6.96 -40.59 -9.55
N ASP A 246 5.87 -39.94 -9.18
CA ASP A 246 4.92 -39.32 -10.10
C ASP A 246 4.73 -37.86 -9.67
N GLY A 247 5.55 -37.00 -10.29
CA GLY A 247 5.61 -35.61 -9.93
C GLY A 247 6.17 -35.33 -8.52
N PHE A 248 5.39 -34.65 -7.66
CA PHE A 248 5.74 -34.38 -6.25
C PHE A 248 5.30 -35.48 -5.29
N SER A 249 4.66 -36.52 -5.82
CA SER A 249 4.19 -37.65 -5.04
C SER A 249 5.05 -38.88 -5.30
N TYR A 250 5.17 -39.72 -4.29
CA TYR A 250 5.59 -41.10 -4.46
C TYR A 250 4.33 -41.95 -4.45
N ILE A 251 4.10 -42.69 -5.53
CA ILE A 251 2.93 -43.55 -5.69
C ILE A 251 3.37 -45.00 -5.61
N TYR A 252 2.75 -45.75 -4.70
CA TYR A 252 2.86 -47.20 -4.66
C TYR A 252 1.53 -47.83 -4.99
N THR A 253 1.53 -48.72 -5.97
CA THR A 253 0.32 -49.36 -6.49
C THR A 253 0.29 -50.83 -6.09
N PHE A 254 -0.80 -51.24 -5.47
CA PHE A 254 -1.07 -52.62 -5.10
C PHE A 254 -2.36 -53.07 -5.79
N ASP A 255 -2.30 -54.02 -6.72
CA ASP A 255 -3.48 -54.49 -7.46
C ASP A 255 -4.33 -53.30 -8.03
N ASN A 256 -5.43 -52.92 -7.36
CA ASN A 256 -6.31 -51.79 -7.74
C ASN A 256 -6.24 -50.58 -6.78
N THR A 257 -5.31 -50.57 -5.83
CA THR A 257 -5.18 -49.58 -4.76
C THR A 257 -3.95 -48.70 -4.99
N LYS A 258 -4.07 -47.40 -4.72
CA LYS A 258 -2.94 -46.46 -4.76
C LYS A 258 -2.67 -45.88 -3.38
N LEU A 259 -1.42 -45.97 -2.93
CA LEU A 259 -0.88 -45.28 -1.77
C LEU A 259 -0.01 -44.12 -2.26
N ILE A 260 -0.33 -42.91 -1.84
CA ILE A 260 0.29 -41.68 -2.31
C ILE A 260 0.96 -40.99 -1.13
N TYR A 261 2.25 -40.72 -1.25
CA TYR A 261 2.99 -39.86 -0.32
C TYR A 261 3.27 -38.51 -0.99
N ASN A 262 2.72 -37.43 -0.44
CA ASN A 262 2.80 -36.09 -1.02
C ASN A 262 3.85 -35.17 -0.36
N GLY A 263 4.75 -35.74 0.45
CA GLY A 263 5.75 -35.00 1.23
C GLY A 263 5.32 -34.66 2.67
N TYR A 264 4.01 -34.58 2.95
CA TYR A 264 3.47 -34.23 4.27
C TYR A 264 2.85 -35.41 5.00
N GLY A 265 2.25 -36.34 4.25
CA GLY A 265 1.59 -37.51 4.79
C GLY A 265 1.28 -38.49 3.69
N TYR A 266 0.71 -39.61 4.10
CA TYR A 266 0.25 -40.64 3.19
C TYR A 266 -1.28 -40.57 3.06
N HIS A 267 -1.74 -40.76 1.83
CA HIS A 267 -3.15 -40.88 1.46
C HIS A 267 -3.36 -42.20 0.71
N LEU A 268 -4.41 -42.93 1.03
CA LEU A 268 -4.76 -44.20 0.41
C LEU A 268 -6.26 -44.23 0.11
N ASP A 269 -6.63 -44.64 -1.10
CA ASP A 269 -8.01 -44.96 -1.46
C ASP A 269 -8.15 -46.45 -1.82
N LEU A 270 -8.98 -47.16 -1.07
CA LEU A 270 -9.43 -48.53 -1.32
C LEU A 270 -10.81 -48.49 -1.99
N ILE A 271 -10.83 -48.75 -3.29
CA ILE A 271 -12.05 -48.67 -4.10
C ILE A 271 -12.52 -50.08 -4.44
N ASP A 272 -13.70 -50.46 -3.93
CA ASP A 272 -14.43 -51.65 -4.37
C ASP A 272 -15.72 -51.24 -5.12
N ASN A 273 -16.45 -52.20 -5.68
CA ASN A 273 -17.67 -51.96 -6.46
C ASN A 273 -18.74 -51.18 -5.68
N GLU A 274 -18.85 -51.39 -4.37
CA GLU A 274 -19.90 -50.79 -3.54
C GLU A 274 -19.40 -49.74 -2.54
N THR A 275 -18.10 -49.70 -2.25
CA THR A 275 -17.52 -48.84 -1.20
C THR A 275 -16.25 -48.13 -1.65
N ILE A 276 -16.04 -46.93 -1.10
CA ILE A 276 -14.76 -46.21 -1.13
C ILE A 276 -14.32 -46.10 0.32
N GLU A 277 -13.10 -46.54 0.63
CA GLU A 277 -12.50 -46.36 1.93
C GLU A 277 -11.21 -45.55 1.77
N SER A 278 -11.04 -44.48 2.54
CA SER A 278 -9.84 -43.63 2.53
C SER A 278 -9.11 -43.69 3.87
N VAL A 279 -7.79 -43.54 3.81
CA VAL A 279 -6.93 -43.36 4.99
C VAL A 279 -6.03 -42.15 4.77
N GLU A 280 -6.17 -41.13 5.62
CA GLU A 280 -5.33 -39.93 5.62
C GLU A 280 -4.55 -39.80 6.93
N THR A 281 -3.28 -39.42 6.82
CA THR A 281 -2.43 -39.19 8.00
C THR A 281 -2.75 -37.84 8.64
N LEU A 282 -3.17 -37.81 9.90
CA LEU A 282 -3.42 -36.57 10.66
C LEU A 282 -2.25 -36.16 11.56
N GLY A 283 -1.40 -37.12 11.93
CA GLY A 283 -0.26 -36.91 12.83
C GLY A 283 0.42 -38.23 13.17
N GLU A 284 1.37 -38.20 14.11
CA GLU A 284 2.08 -39.42 14.53
C GLU A 284 1.08 -40.44 15.12
N PHE A 285 0.96 -41.61 14.47
CA PHE A 285 0.03 -42.70 14.83
C PHE A 285 -1.46 -42.39 14.71
N HIS A 286 -1.86 -41.23 14.18
CA HIS A 286 -3.27 -40.82 14.09
C HIS A 286 -3.71 -40.73 12.63
N PHE A 287 -4.82 -41.42 12.33
CA PHE A 287 -5.35 -41.56 10.97
C PHE A 287 -6.82 -41.16 10.93
N LEU A 288 -7.19 -40.43 9.88
CA LEU A 288 -8.59 -40.27 9.49
C LEU A 288 -8.95 -41.44 8.58
N TYR A 289 -9.91 -42.25 8.99
CA TYR A 289 -10.53 -43.26 8.16
C TYR A 289 -11.89 -42.76 7.71
N GLU A 290 -12.16 -42.80 6.41
CA GLU A 290 -13.48 -42.51 5.88
C GLU A 290 -13.98 -43.67 5.03
N LYS A 291 -15.26 -44.00 5.17
CA LYS A 291 -15.94 -45.02 4.39
C LYS A 291 -17.19 -44.44 3.77
N TYR A 292 -17.28 -44.55 2.46
CA TYR A 292 -18.42 -44.12 1.67
C TYR A 292 -19.03 -45.31 0.93
N ASN A 293 -20.33 -45.56 1.14
CA ASN A 293 -21.07 -46.59 0.42
C ASN A 293 -21.77 -45.98 -0.80
N LYS A 294 -21.34 -46.36 -2.00
CA LYS A 294 -21.81 -45.82 -3.29
C LYS A 294 -23.30 -46.06 -3.54
N SER A 295 -23.84 -47.18 -3.03
CA SER A 295 -25.23 -47.60 -3.26
C SER A 295 -26.22 -46.92 -2.33
N THR A 296 -25.81 -46.66 -1.08
CA THR A 296 -26.67 -46.06 -0.05
C THR A 296 -26.42 -44.56 0.15
N GLY A 297 -25.28 -44.05 -0.32
CA GLY A 297 -24.83 -42.68 -0.10
C GLY A 297 -24.38 -42.40 1.34
N ASN A 298 -24.30 -43.42 2.19
CA ASN A 298 -23.87 -43.28 3.57
C ASN A 298 -22.37 -43.05 3.65
N GLN A 299 -21.97 -42.05 4.43
CA GLN A 299 -20.60 -41.74 4.79
C GLN A 299 -20.39 -41.99 6.28
N GLN A 300 -19.24 -42.56 6.63
CA GLN A 300 -18.77 -42.75 8.00
C GLN A 300 -17.31 -42.29 8.06
N ASP A 301 -16.96 -41.53 9.09
CA ASP A 301 -15.62 -41.07 9.35
C ASP A 301 -15.26 -41.34 10.81
N GLU A 302 -14.03 -41.81 11.05
CA GLU A 302 -13.49 -41.99 12.39
C GLU A 302 -12.00 -41.66 12.44
N ILE A 303 -11.57 -41.12 13.58
CA ILE A 303 -10.15 -40.94 13.87
C ILE A 303 -9.69 -42.16 14.67
N VAL A 304 -8.68 -42.84 14.16
CA VAL A 304 -8.13 -44.06 14.77
C VAL A 304 -6.67 -43.84 15.14
N GLU A 305 -6.31 -44.26 16.35
CA GLU A 305 -4.92 -44.29 16.82
C GLU A 305 -4.35 -45.70 16.59
N ILE A 306 -3.35 -45.82 15.71
CA ILE A 306 -2.72 -47.09 15.34
C ILE A 306 -1.21 -46.93 15.53
N LYS A 307 -0.62 -47.71 16.43
CA LYS A 307 0.82 -47.59 16.80
C LYS A 307 1.67 -48.68 16.19
N GLU A 308 1.05 -49.77 15.77
CA GLU A 308 1.72 -50.90 15.18
C GLU A 308 2.27 -50.57 13.80
N GLU A 309 3.30 -51.30 13.40
CA GLU A 309 3.93 -51.24 12.09
C GLU A 309 3.73 -52.58 11.37
N LYS A 310 3.58 -52.53 10.04
CA LYS A 310 3.46 -53.71 9.19
C LYS A 310 4.13 -53.43 7.85
N ASP A 311 5.07 -54.27 7.42
CA ASP A 311 5.66 -54.14 6.09
C ASP A 311 4.74 -54.82 5.03
N CYS A 312 3.97 -54.01 4.30
CA CYS A 312 3.07 -54.51 3.26
C CYS A 312 3.79 -55.15 2.05
N ILE A 313 5.11 -55.00 1.96
CA ILE A 313 5.91 -55.54 0.86
C ILE A 313 6.30 -56.98 1.15
N GLU A 314 6.63 -57.29 2.40
CA GLU A 314 6.88 -58.66 2.85
C GLU A 314 5.58 -59.42 3.15
N GLU A 315 4.58 -58.75 3.73
CA GLU A 315 3.29 -59.33 4.11
C GLU A 315 2.12 -58.60 3.46
N LYS A 316 1.36 -59.28 2.60
CA LYS A 316 0.24 -58.65 1.88
C LYS A 316 -0.75 -57.97 2.84
N CYS A 317 -1.00 -56.69 2.60
CA CYS A 317 -2.03 -55.91 3.30
C CYS A 317 -3.38 -56.00 2.60
N ALA A 318 -4.45 -56.04 3.40
CA ALA A 318 -5.81 -56.21 2.88
C ALA A 318 -6.84 -55.24 3.49
N THR A 319 -6.57 -54.69 4.67
CA THR A 319 -7.51 -53.81 5.40
C THR A 319 -6.93 -52.40 5.55
N TYR A 320 -7.79 -51.41 5.76
CA TYR A 320 -7.34 -50.05 6.06
C TYR A 320 -6.37 -49.99 7.26
N GLU A 321 -6.61 -50.82 8.27
CA GLU A 321 -5.75 -50.95 9.45
C GLU A 321 -4.35 -51.48 9.08
N ASP A 322 -4.27 -52.46 8.18
CA ASP A 322 -2.98 -52.95 7.65
C ASP A 322 -2.22 -51.84 6.91
N TYR A 323 -2.92 -51.02 6.13
CA TYR A 323 -2.30 -49.91 5.40
C TYR A 323 -1.88 -48.76 6.33
N ALA A 324 -2.63 -48.47 7.39
CA ALA A 324 -2.21 -47.51 8.41
C ALA A 324 -0.94 -47.98 9.14
N LYS A 325 -0.84 -49.28 9.46
CA LYS A 325 0.39 -49.90 10.00
C LYS A 325 1.56 -49.81 9.02
N PHE A 326 1.29 -49.89 7.73
CA PHE A 326 2.32 -49.70 6.71
C PHE A 326 2.75 -48.26 6.53
N ILE A 327 1.82 -47.31 6.65
CA ILE A 327 2.17 -45.90 6.70
C ILE A 327 3.09 -45.61 7.90
N ASN A 328 2.83 -46.21 9.06
CA ASN A 328 3.73 -46.12 10.22
C ASN A 328 5.12 -46.71 9.90
N PHE A 329 5.18 -47.91 9.32
CA PHE A 329 6.42 -48.55 8.89
C PHE A 329 7.21 -47.64 7.92
N LEU A 330 6.55 -47.14 6.87
CA LEU A 330 7.13 -46.24 5.88
C LEU A 330 7.59 -44.91 6.47
N THR A 331 6.87 -44.40 7.48
CA THR A 331 7.26 -43.19 8.21
C THR A 331 8.50 -43.44 9.05
N ASN A 332 8.64 -44.62 9.65
CA ASN A 332 9.80 -45.01 10.45
C ASN A 332 11.05 -45.21 9.59
N VAL A 333 10.94 -45.90 8.45
CA VAL A 333 12.09 -46.07 7.51
C VAL A 333 12.49 -44.79 6.79
N ASN A 334 11.62 -43.78 6.77
CA ASN A 334 11.88 -42.44 6.20
C ASN A 334 12.45 -41.43 7.21
N ARG A 335 12.39 -41.73 8.51
CA ARG A 335 13.07 -40.96 9.56
C ARG A 335 14.57 -41.20 9.49
#